data_AF-A0A9D5NC07-F1
#
_entry.id   AF-A0A9D5NC07-F1
#
_cell.length_a   1.000
_cell.length_b   1.000
_cell.length_c   1.000
_cell.angle_alpha   90.00
_cell.angle_beta   90.00
_cell.angle_gamma   90.00
#
_symmetry.space_group_name_H-M   'P 1'
#
loop_
_entity.id
_entity.type
_entity.pdbx_description
1 polymer ?
#
loop_
_entity_poly.entity_id
_entity_poly.type
_entity_poly.pdbx_seq_one_letter_code
_entity_poly.pdbx_strand_id
1 'polypeptide(L)'
;MNKEQRQIEVLSSSLLEEYRIEQVIESLPRGYISVKQIAGHTYYYRQWREGDKIISNYVPEAFLKGVKQKIVIRKENEQLLKITKKDIAKSTKAVLKAGLLSEEQISALKEGVKNDDVKPEEREAFIEKAFPNPSASTKKAMGYYVEGVASYNDVLLASWGL
;
A
#
# COMPACT_ATOMS: atom_id res chain seq x y z
N MET A 1 25.00 2.44 8.17
CA MET A 1 24.15 2.52 6.98
C MET A 1 24.63 3.66 6.10
N ASN A 2 24.97 3.40 4.83
CA ASN A 2 25.43 4.45 3.91
C ASN A 2 24.25 5.34 3.47
N LYS A 3 24.53 6.57 3.04
CA LYS A 3 23.54 7.54 2.54
C LYS A 3 22.68 6.96 1.41
N GLU A 4 23.29 6.17 0.54
CA GLU A 4 22.64 5.54 -0.63
C GLU A 4 21.64 4.46 -0.20
N GLN A 5 22.04 3.56 0.70
CA GLN A 5 21.17 2.55 1.31
C GLN A 5 19.97 3.21 2.01
N ARG A 6 20.21 4.32 2.73
CA ARG A 6 19.14 5.10 3.36
C ARG A 6 18.14 5.67 2.34
N GLN A 7 18.60 6.10 1.17
CA GLN A 7 17.70 6.63 0.13
C GLN A 7 16.82 5.54 -0.46
N ILE A 8 17.38 4.35 -0.68
CA ILE A 8 16.64 3.17 -1.16
C ILE A 8 15.63 2.71 -0.10
N GLU A 9 16.04 2.63 1.16
CA GLU A 9 15.18 2.24 2.28
C GLU A 9 13.99 3.21 2.43
N VAL A 10 14.23 4.52 2.37
CA VAL A 10 13.16 5.54 2.42
C VAL A 10 12.18 5.40 1.24
N LEU A 11 12.68 5.08 0.05
CA LEU A 11 11.82 4.82 -1.10
C LEU A 11 10.98 3.56 -0.88
N SER A 12 11.62 2.46 -0.47
CA SER A 12 10.97 1.18 -0.15
C SER A 12 9.87 1.34 0.89
N SER A 13 10.16 2.00 2.02
CA SER A 13 9.19 2.24 3.09
C SER A 13 8.01 3.09 2.62
N SER A 14 8.26 4.10 1.79
CA SER A 14 7.20 4.96 1.25
C SER A 14 6.28 4.20 0.27
N LEU A 15 6.83 3.28 -0.53
CA LEU A 15 6.07 2.41 -1.42
C LEU A 15 5.19 1.42 -0.66
N LEU A 16 5.71 0.84 0.43
CA LEU A 16 4.93 -0.03 1.31
C LEU A 16 3.79 0.74 1.98
N GLU A 17 4.05 1.96 2.43
CA GLU A 17 3.03 2.82 3.03
C GLU A 17 1.94 3.20 2.01
N GLU A 18 2.30 3.52 0.76
CA GLU A 18 1.33 3.73 -0.33
C GLU A 18 0.42 2.50 -0.48
N TYR A 19 0.99 1.30 -0.55
CA TYR A 19 0.24 0.06 -0.70
C TYR A 19 -0.74 -0.15 0.46
N ARG A 20 -0.29 -0.01 1.71
CA ARG A 20 -1.14 -0.17 2.90
C ARG A 20 -2.28 0.84 2.95
N ILE A 21 -2.01 2.09 2.63
CA ILE A 21 -3.05 3.13 2.57
C ILE A 21 -4.08 2.78 1.49
N GLU A 22 -3.65 2.29 0.32
CA GLU A 22 -4.57 1.87 -0.74
C GLU A 22 -5.48 0.71 -0.29
N GLN A 23 -4.93 -0.28 0.43
CA GLN A 23 -5.72 -1.39 1.01
C GLN A 23 -6.75 -0.88 2.03
N VAL A 24 -6.35 0.03 2.92
CA VAL A 24 -7.27 0.63 3.90
C VAL A 24 -8.38 1.41 3.18
N ILE A 25 -8.04 2.24 2.20
CA ILE A 25 -9.02 2.97 1.41
C ILE A 25 -9.99 2.00 0.73
N GLU A 26 -9.52 0.92 0.13
CA GLU A 26 -10.37 -0.06 -0.54
C GLU A 26 -11.38 -0.72 0.40
N SER A 27 -10.97 -1.00 1.64
CA SER A 27 -11.83 -1.58 2.68
C SER A 27 -12.92 -0.63 3.22
N LEU A 28 -12.78 0.68 2.99
CA LEU A 28 -13.65 1.71 3.56
C LEU A 28 -14.74 2.20 2.60
N PRO A 29 -15.96 2.50 3.11
CA PRO A 29 -17.08 2.95 2.30
C PRO A 29 -16.80 4.30 1.61
N ARG A 30 -17.09 4.35 0.31
CA ARG A 30 -17.03 5.58 -0.50
C ARG A 30 -18.19 6.53 -0.18
N GLY A 31 -17.97 7.81 -0.49
CA GLY A 31 -19.04 8.80 -0.59
C GLY A 31 -19.29 9.59 0.69
N TYR A 32 -20.56 9.92 0.92
CA TYR A 32 -21.02 10.71 2.07
C TYR A 32 -22.40 10.25 2.54
N ILE A 33 -22.81 10.69 3.73
CA ILE A 33 -24.16 10.46 4.24
C ILE A 33 -25.06 11.64 3.86
N SER A 34 -26.15 11.33 3.17
CA SER A 34 -27.25 12.20 2.82
C SER A 34 -28.44 11.93 3.73
N VAL A 35 -29.10 12.99 4.19
CA VAL A 35 -30.28 12.91 5.06
C VAL A 35 -31.50 13.31 4.25
N LYS A 36 -32.55 12.50 4.29
CA LYS A 36 -33.84 12.81 3.67
C LYS A 36 -34.95 12.76 4.71
N GLN A 37 -35.82 13.76 4.67
CA GLN A 37 -37.05 13.79 5.45
C GLN A 37 -38.20 13.41 4.53
N ILE A 38 -38.94 12.35 4.85
CA ILE A 38 -40.08 11.87 4.06
C ILE A 38 -41.24 11.60 5.02
N ALA A 39 -42.36 12.31 4.82
CA ALA A 39 -43.56 12.17 5.66
C ALA A 39 -43.29 12.26 7.18
N GLY A 40 -42.34 13.10 7.59
CA GLY A 40 -41.95 13.28 9.00
C GLY A 40 -40.90 12.29 9.51
N HIS A 41 -40.50 11.31 8.71
CA HIS A 41 -39.45 10.34 9.07
C HIS A 41 -38.09 10.72 8.46
N THR A 42 -37.03 10.53 9.25
CA THR A 42 -35.64 10.76 8.83
C THR A 42 -35.01 9.48 8.29
N TYR A 43 -34.52 9.55 7.07
CA TYR A 43 -33.82 8.47 6.40
C TYR A 43 -32.39 8.90 6.07
N TYR A 44 -31.44 8.01 6.32
CA TYR A 44 -30.04 8.22 6.02
C TYR A 44 -29.64 7.36 4.82
N TYR A 45 -28.90 7.96 3.89
CA TYR A 45 -28.39 7.27 2.72
C TYR A 45 -26.89 7.51 2.56
N ARG A 46 -26.12 6.47 2.27
CA ARG A 46 -24.77 6.61 1.73
C ARG A 46 -24.88 6.88 0.24
N GLN A 47 -24.31 7.99 -0.21
CA GLN A 47 -24.30 8.38 -1.61
C GLN A 47 -22.88 8.49 -2.15
N TRP A 48 -22.63 7.88 -3.32
CA TRP A 48 -21.37 8.00 -4.05
C TRP A 48 -21.65 8.00 -5.56
N ARG A 49 -20.67 8.43 -6.35
CA ARG A 49 -20.75 8.36 -7.80
C ARG A 49 -20.07 7.10 -8.32
N GLU A 50 -20.69 6.47 -9.29
CA GLU A 50 -20.13 5.40 -10.10
C GLU A 50 -20.37 5.78 -11.57
N GLY A 51 -19.29 6.23 -12.23
CA GLY A 51 -19.40 6.97 -13.49
C GLY A 51 -20.31 8.19 -13.36
N ASP A 52 -21.29 8.30 -14.24
CA ASP A 52 -22.24 9.42 -14.27
C ASP A 52 -23.42 9.29 -13.29
N LYS A 53 -23.60 8.11 -12.67
CA LYS A 53 -24.74 7.81 -11.81
C LYS A 53 -24.42 8.03 -10.34
N ILE A 54 -25.38 8.58 -9.60
CA ILE A 54 -25.33 8.64 -8.13
C ILE A 54 -25.99 7.37 -7.59
N ILE A 55 -25.21 6.55 -6.92
CA ILE A 55 -25.72 5.40 -6.19
C ILE A 55 -26.12 5.87 -4.79
N SER A 56 -27.33 5.51 -4.36
CA SER A 56 -27.86 5.82 -3.03
C SER A 56 -28.20 4.53 -2.31
N ASN A 57 -27.51 4.25 -1.21
CA ASN A 57 -27.75 3.07 -0.39
C ASN A 57 -28.30 3.47 0.97
N TYR A 58 -29.38 2.86 1.43
CA TYR A 58 -29.96 3.16 2.74
C TYR A 58 -29.00 2.74 3.87
N VAL A 59 -28.93 3.56 4.92
CA VAL A 59 -28.13 3.30 6.12
C VAL A 59 -29.06 3.35 7.34
N PRO A 60 -29.27 2.23 8.05
CA PRO A 60 -30.05 2.25 9.28
C PRO A 60 -29.38 3.13 10.34
N GLU A 61 -30.19 3.78 11.16
CA GLU A 61 -29.70 4.71 12.20
C GLU A 61 -28.71 4.05 13.17
N ALA A 62 -28.94 2.79 13.52
CA ALA A 62 -28.04 1.99 14.38
C ALA A 62 -26.60 1.89 13.85
N PHE A 63 -26.40 1.94 12.52
CA PHE A 63 -25.08 1.85 11.89
C PHE A 63 -24.52 3.21 11.44
N LEU A 64 -25.32 4.28 11.55
CA LEU A 64 -25.00 5.60 11.01
C LEU A 64 -23.66 6.14 11.51
N LYS A 65 -23.43 6.07 12.83
CA LYS A 65 -22.20 6.57 13.46
C LYS A 65 -20.97 5.84 12.92
N GLY A 66 -21.03 4.51 12.85
CA GLY A 66 -19.94 3.68 12.34
C GLY A 66 -19.64 3.95 10.86
N VAL A 67 -20.68 4.09 10.03
CA VAL A 67 -20.50 4.40 8.60
C VAL A 67 -19.92 5.81 8.42
N LYS A 68 -20.39 6.82 9.18
CA LYS A 68 -19.82 8.17 9.14
C LYS A 68 -18.35 8.19 9.51
N GLN A 69 -17.96 7.51 10.60
CA GLN A 69 -16.56 7.42 11.02
C GLN A 69 -15.69 6.77 9.95
N LYS A 70 -16.13 5.65 9.37
CA LYS A 70 -15.39 4.97 8.30
C LYS A 70 -15.22 5.84 7.04
N ILE A 71 -16.22 6.66 6.69
CA ILE A 71 -16.12 7.63 5.58
C ILE A 71 -15.09 8.72 5.88
N VAL A 72 -15.02 9.21 7.12
CA VAL A 72 -14.02 10.22 7.53
C VAL A 72 -12.61 9.63 7.42
N ILE A 73 -12.40 8.45 8.01
CA ILE A 73 -11.12 7.73 7.94
C ILE A 73 -10.69 7.52 6.48
N ARG A 74 -11.64 7.18 5.59
CA ARG A 74 -11.36 7.02 4.16
C ARG A 74 -10.81 8.32 3.55
N LYS A 75 -11.45 9.46 3.83
CA LYS A 75 -11.03 10.76 3.30
C LYS A 75 -9.66 11.19 3.81
N GLU A 76 -9.38 10.94 5.09
CA GLU A 76 -8.06 11.19 5.69
C GLU A 76 -6.98 10.35 5.00
N ASN A 77 -7.25 9.07 4.76
CA ASN A 77 -6.35 8.19 4.02
C ASN A 77 -6.18 8.61 2.56
N GLU A 78 -7.25 9.06 1.87
CA GLU A 78 -7.15 9.59 0.50
C GLU A 78 -6.26 10.84 0.44
N GLN A 79 -6.28 11.69 1.47
CA GLN A 79 -5.38 12.84 1.59
C GLN A 79 -3.94 12.41 1.88
N LEU A 80 -3.76 11.45 2.79
CA LEU A 80 -2.44 10.90 3.10
C LEU A 80 -1.82 10.25 1.86
N LEU A 81 -2.57 9.45 1.11
CA LEU A 81 -2.13 8.82 -0.14
C LEU A 81 -1.60 9.85 -1.15
N LYS A 82 -2.27 11.00 -1.26
CA LYS A 82 -1.84 12.09 -2.15
C LYS A 82 -0.50 12.70 -1.70
N ILE A 83 -0.24 12.78 -0.40
CA ILE A 83 1.03 13.27 0.14
C ILE A 83 2.11 12.21 -0.08
N THR A 84 1.86 10.96 0.29
CA THR A 84 2.78 9.83 0.10
C THR A 84 3.20 9.68 -1.36
N LYS A 85 2.27 9.78 -2.32
CA LYS A 85 2.59 9.74 -3.76
C LYS A 85 3.54 10.86 -4.21
N LYS A 86 3.45 12.05 -3.61
CA LYS A 86 4.39 13.15 -3.89
C LYS A 86 5.77 12.84 -3.34
N ASP A 87 5.85 12.24 -2.15
CA ASP A 87 7.13 11.93 -1.52
C ASP A 87 7.82 10.75 -2.21
N ILE A 88 7.06 9.73 -2.64
CA ILE A 88 7.56 8.68 -3.55
C ILE A 88 8.14 9.32 -4.80
N ALA A 89 7.39 10.20 -5.48
CA ALA A 89 7.88 10.84 -6.70
C ALA A 89 9.19 11.64 -6.50
N LYS A 90 9.40 12.25 -5.33
CA LYS A 90 10.67 12.92 -4.99
C LYS A 90 11.78 11.89 -4.75
N SER A 91 11.51 10.85 -3.97
CA SER A 91 12.48 9.79 -3.63
C SER A 91 12.91 9.01 -4.88
N THR A 92 11.97 8.63 -5.75
CA THR A 92 12.22 8.01 -7.06
C THR A 92 13.16 8.87 -7.89
N LYS A 93 12.89 10.18 -8.01
CA LYS A 93 13.78 11.11 -8.74
C LYS A 93 15.18 11.19 -8.14
N ALA A 94 15.29 11.18 -6.81
CA ALA A 94 16.57 11.24 -6.13
C ALA A 94 17.41 9.97 -6.39
N VAL A 95 16.78 8.80 -6.29
CA VAL A 95 17.40 7.49 -6.53
C VAL A 95 17.84 7.35 -7.99
N LEU A 96 16.97 7.71 -8.95
CA LEU A 96 17.30 7.70 -10.38
C LEU A 96 18.47 8.64 -10.71
N LYS A 97 18.41 9.88 -10.19
CA LYS A 97 19.47 10.88 -10.44
C LYS A 97 20.81 10.46 -9.84
N ALA A 98 20.80 9.75 -8.72
CA ALA A 98 21.98 9.22 -8.08
C ALA A 98 22.49 7.92 -8.72
N GLY A 99 21.77 7.35 -9.70
CA GLY A 99 22.13 6.10 -10.36
C GLY A 99 22.06 4.88 -9.44
N LEU A 100 21.28 4.97 -8.35
CA LEU A 100 21.22 3.93 -7.33
C LEU A 100 20.33 2.75 -7.75
N LEU A 101 19.26 3.04 -8.48
CA LEU A 101 18.36 2.03 -9.05
C LEU A 101 17.94 2.45 -10.46
N SER A 102 17.71 1.47 -11.33
CA SER A 102 17.08 1.65 -12.63
C SER A 102 15.55 1.76 -12.51
N GLU A 103 14.88 2.17 -13.58
CA GLU A 103 13.41 2.21 -13.61
C GLU A 103 12.79 0.82 -13.41
N GLU A 104 13.41 -0.22 -13.97
CA GLU A 104 12.99 -1.61 -13.79
C GLU A 104 13.11 -2.05 -12.33
N GLN A 105 14.20 -1.68 -11.65
CA GLN A 105 14.42 -1.98 -10.25
C GLN A 105 13.41 -1.26 -9.34
N ILE A 106 13.07 -0.01 -9.65
CA ILE A 106 12.03 0.74 -8.92
C ILE A 106 10.66 0.10 -9.12
N SER A 107 10.35 -0.35 -10.34
CA SER A 107 9.12 -1.10 -10.60
C SER A 107 9.09 -2.43 -9.82
N ALA A 108 10.21 -3.14 -9.77
CA ALA A 108 10.33 -4.38 -9.01
C ALA A 108 10.19 -4.15 -7.50
N LEU A 109 10.76 -3.08 -6.95
CA LEU A 109 10.55 -2.70 -5.55
C LEU A 109 9.08 -2.39 -5.24
N LYS A 110 8.39 -1.68 -6.15
CA LYS A 110 6.97 -1.36 -5.98
C LYS A 110 6.08 -2.60 -5.97
N GLU A 111 6.39 -3.60 -6.77
CA GLU A 111 5.68 -4.88 -6.73
C GLU A 111 6.12 -5.74 -5.54
N GLY A 112 7.40 -5.66 -5.17
CA GLY A 112 8.01 -6.39 -4.06
C GLY A 112 7.39 -6.06 -2.71
N VAL A 113 7.10 -4.79 -2.42
CA VAL A 113 6.49 -4.37 -1.14
C VAL A 113 5.16 -5.06 -0.85
N LYS A 114 4.40 -5.47 -1.88
CA LYS A 114 3.11 -6.15 -1.70
C LYS A 114 3.29 -7.55 -1.14
N ASN A 115 4.47 -8.14 -1.37
CA ASN A 115 4.77 -9.48 -0.93
C ASN A 115 5.15 -9.54 0.56
N ASP A 116 5.51 -8.42 1.19
CA ASP A 116 5.82 -8.38 2.63
C ASP A 116 4.63 -8.82 3.50
N ASP A 117 3.42 -8.65 2.99
CA ASP A 117 2.18 -9.08 3.64
C ASP A 117 1.79 -10.55 3.30
N VAL A 118 2.66 -11.32 2.62
CA VAL A 118 2.48 -12.77 2.42
C VAL A 118 2.56 -13.51 3.76
N LYS A 119 1.64 -14.45 3.95
CA LYS A 119 1.55 -15.26 5.16
C LYS A 119 2.84 -16.03 5.42
N PRO A 120 3.33 -16.12 6.68
CA PRO A 120 4.60 -16.77 7.00
C PRO A 120 4.73 -18.19 6.43
N GLU A 121 3.67 -18.99 6.49
CA GLU A 121 3.64 -20.37 6.00
C GLU A 121 3.85 -20.51 4.48
N GLU A 122 3.61 -19.45 3.71
CA GLU A 122 3.73 -19.45 2.25
C GLU A 122 5.04 -18.82 1.77
N ARG A 123 5.79 -18.15 2.66
CA ARG A 123 6.97 -17.35 2.28
C ARG A 123 8.08 -18.18 1.67
N GLU A 124 8.35 -19.37 2.21
CA GLU A 124 9.45 -20.24 1.78
C GLU A 124 9.23 -20.74 0.34
N ALA A 125 8.09 -21.38 0.08
CA ALA A 125 7.75 -21.87 -1.26
C ALA A 125 7.64 -20.72 -2.28
N PHE A 126 7.13 -19.57 -1.86
CA PHE A 126 7.04 -18.38 -2.70
C PHE A 126 8.43 -17.83 -3.08
N ILE A 127 9.33 -17.67 -2.11
CA ILE A 127 10.64 -17.05 -2.34
C ILE A 127 11.55 -17.96 -3.17
N GLU A 128 11.50 -19.28 -2.97
CA GLU A 128 12.26 -20.24 -3.79
C GLU A 128 11.81 -20.23 -5.25
N LYS A 129 10.49 -20.11 -5.50
CA LYS A 129 9.96 -19.98 -6.86
C LYS A 129 10.37 -18.66 -7.51
N ALA A 130 10.42 -17.57 -6.74
CA ALA A 130 10.80 -16.25 -7.24
C ALA A 130 12.29 -16.16 -7.59
N PHE A 131 13.16 -16.86 -6.84
CA PHE A 131 14.61 -16.85 -7.02
C PHE A 131 15.15 -18.28 -7.18
N PRO A 132 14.96 -18.91 -8.36
CA PRO A 132 15.32 -20.32 -8.56
C PRO A 132 16.84 -20.57 -8.55
N ASN A 133 17.65 -19.56 -8.89
CA ASN A 133 19.11 -19.64 -8.89
C ASN A 133 19.71 -18.46 -8.10
N PRO A 134 19.60 -18.44 -6.76
CA PRO A 134 20.03 -17.31 -5.95
C PRO A 134 21.54 -17.35 -5.72
N SER A 135 22.16 -16.17 -5.64
CA SER A 135 23.54 -16.04 -5.15
C SER A 135 23.62 -16.36 -3.65
N ALA A 136 24.83 -16.50 -3.09
CA ALA A 136 25.01 -16.76 -1.67
C ALA A 136 24.42 -15.64 -0.77
N SER A 137 24.57 -14.38 -1.17
CA SER A 137 23.99 -13.22 -0.47
C SER A 137 22.47 -13.22 -0.58
N THR A 138 21.93 -13.51 -1.77
CA THR A 138 20.49 -13.61 -2.00
C THR A 138 19.88 -14.73 -1.17
N LYS A 139 20.50 -15.92 -1.14
CA LYS A 139 20.03 -17.06 -0.33
C LYS A 139 19.96 -16.72 1.16
N LYS A 140 20.95 -15.96 1.65
CA LYS A 140 20.95 -15.47 3.04
C LYS A 140 19.79 -14.51 3.31
N ALA A 141 19.55 -13.54 2.41
CA ALA A 141 18.44 -12.61 2.53
C ALA A 141 17.07 -13.31 2.45
N MET A 142 16.93 -14.31 1.58
CA MET A 142 15.73 -15.15 1.48
C MET A 142 15.41 -15.82 2.83
N GLY A 143 16.42 -16.39 3.50
CA GLY A 143 16.26 -16.98 4.82
C GLY A 143 15.72 -15.98 5.85
N TYR A 144 16.31 -14.77 5.91
CA TYR A 144 15.81 -13.73 6.81
C TYR A 144 14.40 -13.26 6.50
N TYR A 145 14.01 -13.23 5.22
CA TYR A 145 12.65 -12.89 4.82
C TYR A 145 11.64 -13.96 5.27
N VAL A 146 11.98 -15.24 5.10
CA VAL A 146 11.16 -16.38 5.56
C VAL A 146 11.01 -16.35 7.08
N GLU A 147 12.08 -16.05 7.81
CA GLU A 147 12.06 -15.87 9.27
C GLU A 147 11.32 -14.60 9.73
N GLY A 148 10.93 -13.71 8.81
CA GLY A 148 10.27 -12.44 9.10
C GLY A 148 11.19 -11.37 9.70
N VAL A 149 12.50 -11.56 9.59
CA VAL A 149 13.54 -10.63 10.04
C VAL A 149 13.87 -9.58 8.97
N ALA A 150 13.65 -9.91 7.68
CA ALA A 150 13.87 -9.02 6.55
C ALA A 150 12.60 -8.86 5.69
N SER A 151 12.59 -7.82 4.86
CA SER A 151 11.57 -7.58 3.83
C SER A 151 11.92 -8.30 2.51
N TYR A 152 10.93 -8.48 1.65
CA TYR A 152 11.12 -8.99 0.29
C TYR A 152 12.03 -8.06 -0.52
N ASN A 153 11.98 -6.76 -0.24
CA ASN A 153 12.85 -5.78 -0.87
C ASN A 153 14.32 -5.96 -0.47
N ASP A 154 14.63 -6.42 0.75
CA ASP A 154 16.00 -6.78 1.12
C ASP A 154 16.52 -7.96 0.28
N VAL A 155 15.64 -8.89 -0.09
CA VAL A 155 15.98 -9.99 -1.01
C VAL A 155 16.27 -9.47 -2.41
N LEU A 156 15.45 -8.53 -2.91
CA LEU A 156 15.68 -7.88 -4.21
C LEU A 156 17.01 -7.13 -4.23
N LEU A 157 17.31 -6.34 -3.20
CA LEU A 157 18.59 -5.61 -3.10
C LEU A 157 19.78 -6.59 -3.08
N ALA A 158 19.70 -7.65 -2.27
CA ALA A 158 20.72 -8.70 -2.26
C ALA A 158 20.88 -9.42 -3.60
N SER A 159 19.81 -9.53 -4.41
CA SER A 159 19.86 -10.09 -5.77
C SER A 159 20.50 -9.15 -6.78
N TRP A 160 20.44 -7.85 -6.56
CA TRP A 160 21.11 -6.83 -7.39
C TRP A 160 22.53 -6.52 -6.94
N GLY A 161 22.96 -7.06 -5.80
CA GLY A 161 24.28 -6.81 -5.22
C GLY A 161 24.39 -5.46 -4.50
N LEU A 162 23.27 -4.95 -3.98
CA LEU A 162 23.16 -3.71 -3.20
C LEU A 162 22.97 -4.01 -1.71
#